data_AF-A0AAV9M041-F1
#
_entry.id   AF-A0AAV9M041-F1
#
_cell.length_a   1.000
_cell.length_b   1.000
_cell.length_c   1.000
_cell.angle_alpha   90.00
_cell.angle_beta   90.00
_cell.angle_gamma   90.00
#
_symmetry.space_group_name_H-M   'P 1'
#
loop_
_entity.id
_entity.type
_entity.pdbx_description
1 polymer ?
#
loop_
_entity_poly.entity_id
_entity_poly.type
_entity_poly.pdbx_seq_one_letter_code
_entity_poly.pdbx_strand_id
1 'polypeptide(L)'
;MDEFFRSNPKLEKLRVLFCFTENPSIFSHMAHIDFKLLQTLVVVMPQNSYAFVTIPSKFGNMTCLRYLRLEGYIWGKMPNSIVKLTRLETIDIDRHGISQLPSGVWKSKQLKHLCYRDSGKASNSYFSISPFCPNMYSVLLNNLQTLLWIPDKFFEPRLLHRLINLRKLGILGVSDSMVKKSSVKKIDRC
;
A
#
# COMPACT_ATOMS: atom_id res chain seq x y z
N MET A 1 -5.77 11.64 -22.35
CA MET A 1 -6.24 10.80 -21.21
C MET A 1 -7.64 11.19 -20.76
N ASP A 2 -7.92 12.48 -20.64
CA ASP A 2 -9.26 13.00 -20.29
C ASP A 2 -10.34 12.58 -21.30
N GLU A 3 -10.00 12.54 -22.59
CA GLU A 3 -10.88 12.07 -23.66
C GLU A 3 -11.20 10.57 -23.56
N PHE A 4 -10.25 9.75 -23.08
CA PHE A 4 -10.49 8.31 -22.87
C PHE A 4 -11.56 8.08 -21.80
N PHE A 5 -11.50 8.81 -20.68
CA PHE A 5 -12.47 8.65 -19.60
C PHE A 5 -13.85 9.23 -19.94
N ARG A 6 -13.90 10.29 -20.76
CA ARG A 6 -15.17 10.91 -21.19
C ARG A 6 -15.86 10.14 -22.31
N SER A 7 -15.11 9.56 -23.24
CA SER A 7 -15.68 8.95 -24.46
C SER A 7 -16.07 7.47 -24.30
N ASN A 8 -15.80 6.85 -23.14
CA ASN A 8 -16.03 5.41 -22.94
C ASN A 8 -17.13 5.13 -21.90
N PRO A 9 -18.42 5.00 -22.31
CA PRO A 9 -19.55 4.74 -21.40
C PRO A 9 -19.52 3.34 -20.76
N LYS A 10 -18.61 2.45 -21.19
CA LYS A 10 -18.49 1.07 -20.68
C LYS A 10 -17.55 0.94 -19.47
N LEU A 11 -16.95 2.03 -18.99
CA LEU A 11 -15.96 1.99 -17.91
C LEU A 11 -16.53 1.51 -16.56
N GLU A 12 -17.84 1.66 -16.33
CA GLU A 12 -18.52 1.12 -15.14
C GLU A 12 -18.51 -0.42 -15.10
N LYS A 13 -18.39 -1.07 -16.26
CA LYS A 13 -18.31 -2.53 -16.37
C LYS A 13 -16.89 -3.07 -16.24
N LEU A 14 -15.89 -2.18 -16.14
CA LEU A 14 -14.48 -2.55 -16.13
C LEU A 14 -14.13 -3.30 -14.84
N ARG A 15 -13.44 -4.44 -14.98
CA ARG A 15 -12.95 -5.25 -13.85
C ARG A 15 -11.47 -5.05 -13.59
N VAL A 16 -10.72 -4.64 -14.60
CA VAL A 16 -9.26 -4.48 -14.52
C VAL A 16 -8.86 -3.20 -15.24
N LEU A 17 -8.08 -2.36 -14.56
CA LEU A 17 -7.54 -1.13 -15.13
C LEU A 17 -6.05 -1.07 -14.84
N PHE A 18 -5.26 -1.05 -15.91
CA PHE A 18 -3.85 -0.69 -15.86
C PHE A 18 -3.70 0.69 -16.49
N CYS A 19 -3.20 1.64 -15.70
CA CYS A 19 -2.99 3.01 -16.11
C CYS A 19 -1.51 3.34 -15.99
N PHE A 20 -0.88 3.61 -17.12
CA PHE A 20 0.49 4.10 -17.21
C PHE A 20 0.41 5.52 -17.70
N THR A 21 0.75 6.48 -16.83
CA THR A 21 0.51 7.90 -17.12
C THR A 21 1.48 8.81 -16.42
N GLU A 22 1.75 9.95 -17.04
CA GLU A 22 2.50 11.07 -16.46
C GLU A 22 1.56 12.19 -15.99
N ASN A 23 0.24 12.06 -16.22
CA ASN A 23 -0.75 13.08 -15.87
C ASN A 23 -1.22 12.94 -14.41
N PRO A 24 -0.91 13.89 -13.51
CA PRO A 24 -1.32 13.83 -12.09
C PRO A 24 -2.84 13.94 -11.90
N SER A 25 -3.56 14.54 -12.85
CA SER A 25 -5.02 14.69 -12.80
C SER A 25 -5.76 13.37 -13.00
N ILE A 26 -5.07 12.25 -13.26
CA ILE A 26 -5.67 10.93 -13.45
C ILE A 26 -6.59 10.53 -12.28
N PHE A 27 -6.18 10.79 -11.05
CA PHE A 27 -6.96 10.43 -9.88
C PHE A 27 -8.27 11.21 -9.79
N SER A 28 -8.25 12.50 -10.15
CA SER A 28 -9.46 13.33 -10.25
C SER A 28 -10.42 12.76 -11.30
N HIS A 29 -9.93 12.40 -12.48
CA HIS A 29 -10.74 11.76 -13.52
C HIS A 29 -11.37 10.46 -13.05
N MET A 30 -10.57 9.59 -12.43
CA MET A 30 -11.05 8.33 -11.88
C MET A 30 -12.08 8.54 -10.76
N ALA A 31 -12.00 9.64 -10.01
CA ALA A 31 -12.96 9.99 -8.98
C ALA A 31 -14.35 10.36 -9.55
N HIS A 32 -14.44 10.75 -10.81
CA HIS A 32 -15.74 11.02 -11.44
C HIS A 32 -16.41 9.76 -12.00
N ILE A 33 -15.71 8.62 -12.01
CA ILE A 33 -16.21 7.37 -12.57
C ILE A 33 -16.61 6.41 -11.46
N ASP A 34 -17.75 5.74 -11.64
CA ASP A 34 -18.27 4.77 -10.69
C ASP A 34 -17.71 3.36 -10.96
N PHE A 35 -16.46 3.13 -10.55
CA PHE A 35 -15.75 1.85 -10.70
C PHE A 35 -16.22 0.74 -9.73
N LYS A 36 -17.54 0.48 -9.66
CA LYS A 36 -18.15 -0.50 -8.74
C LYS A 36 -17.71 -1.94 -8.98
N LEU A 37 -17.46 -2.31 -10.24
CA LEU A 37 -17.07 -3.67 -10.61
C LEU A 37 -15.56 -3.87 -10.71
N LEU A 38 -14.76 -2.82 -10.48
CA LEU A 38 -13.32 -2.88 -10.61
C LEU A 38 -12.73 -3.77 -9.52
N GLN A 39 -11.94 -4.75 -9.93
CA GLN A 39 -11.29 -5.76 -9.09
C GLN A 39 -9.79 -5.53 -8.99
N THR A 40 -9.19 -5.02 -10.06
CA THR A 40 -7.75 -4.75 -10.14
C THR A 40 -7.53 -3.34 -10.64
N LEU A 41 -6.77 -2.56 -9.86
CA LEU A 41 -6.32 -1.24 -10.24
C LEU A 41 -4.81 -1.18 -10.12
N VAL A 42 -4.15 -0.84 -11.22
CA VAL A 42 -2.72 -0.55 -11.27
C VAL A 42 -2.55 0.83 -11.86
N VAL A 43 -1.88 1.71 -11.12
CA VAL A 43 -1.48 3.03 -11.61
C VAL A 43 0.02 3.17 -11.47
N VAL A 44 0.71 3.44 -12.59
CA VAL A 44 2.15 3.62 -12.64
C VAL A 44 2.46 5.00 -13.23
N MET A 45 3.23 5.79 -12.47
CA MET A 45 3.61 7.16 -12.81
C MET A 45 5.14 7.33 -12.82
N PRO A 46 5.81 7.02 -13.94
CA PRO A 46 7.27 6.82 -13.99
C PRO A 46 8.16 8.07 -13.85
N GLN A 47 7.71 9.27 -14.24
CA GLN A 47 8.34 10.61 -14.08
C GLN A 47 7.22 11.69 -14.27
N ASN A 48 7.26 12.98 -13.90
CA ASN A 48 8.31 13.97 -13.59
C ASN A 48 7.74 15.07 -12.64
N SER A 49 8.63 15.74 -11.89
CA SER A 49 8.39 16.81 -10.88
C SER A 49 7.56 16.37 -9.65
N TYR A 50 7.84 16.96 -8.50
CA TYR A 50 7.21 16.69 -7.19
C TYR A 50 5.70 16.98 -7.15
N ALA A 51 4.91 16.28 -7.95
CA ALA A 51 3.46 16.40 -7.95
C ALA A 51 2.92 15.68 -6.71
N PHE A 52 2.45 16.46 -5.74
CA PHE A 52 1.61 15.93 -4.67
C PHE A 52 0.29 15.48 -5.27
N VAL A 53 0.13 14.17 -5.41
CA VAL A 53 -1.08 13.58 -5.96
C VAL A 53 -1.88 12.97 -4.82
N THR A 54 -2.98 13.63 -4.48
CA THR A 54 -3.89 13.13 -3.45
C THR A 54 -4.80 12.07 -4.05
N ILE A 55 -4.76 10.86 -3.50
CA ILE A 55 -5.72 9.81 -3.84
C ILE A 55 -7.09 10.22 -3.26
N PRO A 56 -8.12 10.40 -4.09
CA PRO A 56 -9.41 10.93 -3.65
C PRO A 56 -10.17 9.91 -2.83
N SER A 57 -10.98 10.39 -1.88
CA SER A 57 -11.78 9.54 -0.99
C SER A 57 -12.74 8.61 -1.75
N LYS A 58 -13.15 8.97 -2.96
CA LYS A 58 -14.00 8.15 -3.83
C LYS A 58 -13.37 6.81 -4.24
N PHE A 59 -12.06 6.62 -4.09
CA PHE A 59 -11.44 5.29 -4.27
C PHE A 59 -12.02 4.25 -3.29
N GLY A 60 -12.55 4.69 -2.14
CA GLY A 60 -13.27 3.83 -1.20
C GLY A 60 -14.60 3.28 -1.73
N ASN A 61 -15.09 3.74 -2.89
CA ASN A 61 -16.31 3.23 -3.51
C ASN A 61 -16.06 2.04 -4.44
N MET A 62 -14.79 1.70 -4.72
CA MET A 62 -14.41 0.54 -5.54
C MET A 62 -14.57 -0.76 -4.74
N THR A 63 -15.76 -1.06 -4.23
CA THR A 63 -16.01 -2.11 -3.22
C THR A 63 -15.68 -3.53 -3.69
N CYS A 64 -15.56 -3.75 -5.01
CA CYS A 64 -15.10 -5.01 -5.58
C CYS A 64 -13.57 -5.13 -5.70
N LEU A 65 -12.81 -4.10 -5.35
CA LEU A 65 -11.36 -4.06 -5.54
C LEU A 65 -10.68 -5.09 -4.64
N ARG A 66 -9.85 -5.93 -5.26
CA ARG A 66 -9.05 -7.00 -4.63
C ARG A 66 -7.55 -6.69 -4.70
N TYR A 67 -7.12 -5.99 -5.74
CA TYR A 67 -5.72 -5.64 -5.96
C TYR A 67 -5.57 -4.15 -6.26
N LEU A 68 -4.77 -3.46 -5.45
CA LEU A 68 -4.39 -2.07 -5.66
C LEU A 68 -2.87 -1.96 -5.76
N ARG A 69 -2.39 -1.48 -6.90
CA ARG A 69 -0.98 -1.10 -7.08
C ARG A 69 -0.86 0.36 -7.47
N LEU A 70 -0.03 1.09 -6.73
CA LEU A 70 0.30 2.49 -6.98
C LEU A 70 1.81 2.65 -7.00
N GLU A 71 2.36 3.08 -8.14
CA GLU A 71 3.79 3.09 -8.39
C GLU A 71 4.30 4.41 -8.95
N GLY A 72 5.52 4.77 -8.57
CA GLY A 72 6.19 5.98 -9.03
C GLY A 72 5.89 7.19 -8.13
N TYR A 73 5.84 8.37 -8.72
CA TYR A 73 5.79 9.65 -7.99
C TYR A 73 4.38 10.01 -7.49
N ILE A 74 3.73 9.11 -6.75
CA ILE A 74 2.39 9.33 -6.16
C ILE A 74 2.54 9.74 -4.70
N TRP A 75 2.74 11.04 -4.44
CA TRP A 75 3.05 11.56 -3.11
C TRP A 75 1.80 11.95 -2.33
N GLY A 76 1.61 11.40 -1.13
CA GLY A 76 0.50 11.79 -0.26
C GLY A 76 0.17 10.78 0.86
N LYS A 77 -1.06 10.88 1.37
CA LYS A 77 -1.64 9.92 2.31
C LYS A 77 -2.69 9.10 1.58
N MET A 78 -2.76 7.81 1.90
CA MET A 78 -3.89 6.99 1.48
C MET A 78 -5.16 7.50 2.20
N PRO A 79 -6.28 7.74 1.51
CA PRO A 79 -7.50 8.25 2.13
C PRO A 79 -8.07 7.24 3.13
N ASN A 80 -8.65 7.72 4.23
CA ASN A 80 -9.30 6.88 5.24
C ASN A 80 -10.40 5.98 4.66
N SER A 81 -11.03 6.40 3.55
CA SER A 81 -12.05 5.62 2.86
C SER A 81 -11.54 4.31 2.25
N ILE A 82 -10.23 4.10 2.12
CA ILE A 82 -9.66 2.82 1.67
C ILE A 82 -10.07 1.65 2.58
N VAL A 83 -10.40 1.94 3.84
CA VAL A 83 -10.89 0.96 4.83
C VAL A 83 -12.26 0.38 4.43
N LYS A 84 -13.02 1.07 3.56
CA LYS A 84 -14.30 0.58 3.02
C LYS A 84 -14.10 -0.54 1.99
N LEU A 85 -12.88 -0.75 1.48
CA LEU A 85 -12.58 -1.79 0.51
C LEU A 85 -12.48 -3.15 1.19
N THR A 86 -13.62 -3.69 1.59
CA THR A 86 -13.72 -4.92 2.40
C THR A 86 -13.25 -6.18 1.67
N ARG A 87 -13.09 -6.13 0.34
CA ARG A 87 -12.58 -7.22 -0.50
C ARG A 87 -11.11 -7.08 -0.89
N LEU A 88 -10.42 -6.03 -0.41
CA LEU A 88 -9.05 -5.75 -0.78
C LEU A 88 -8.11 -6.80 -0.18
N GLU A 89 -7.42 -7.54 -1.04
CA GLU A 89 -6.51 -8.63 -0.67
C GLU A 89 -5.05 -8.21 -0.76
N THR A 90 -4.72 -7.33 -1.70
CA THR A 90 -3.35 -6.87 -1.95
C THR A 90 -3.26 -5.36 -2.08
N ILE A 91 -2.31 -4.79 -1.33
CA ILE A 91 -1.85 -3.41 -1.49
C ILE A 91 -0.37 -3.47 -1.85
N ASP A 92 -0.02 -2.89 -3.00
CA ASP A 92 1.34 -2.78 -3.50
C ASP A 92 1.65 -1.31 -3.81
N ILE A 93 2.43 -0.68 -2.95
CA ILE A 93 2.70 0.76 -3.02
C ILE A 93 4.19 1.04 -3.09
N ASP A 94 4.58 2.04 -3.88
CA ASP A 94 5.96 2.49 -3.93
C ASP A 94 6.35 3.19 -2.63
N ARG A 95 7.56 2.88 -2.14
CA ARG A 95 8.16 3.44 -0.93
C ARG A 95 8.30 4.94 -0.98
N HIS A 96 8.37 5.57 -2.15
CA HIS A 96 8.70 6.99 -2.26
C HIS A 96 7.50 7.94 -2.12
N GLY A 97 6.27 7.44 -2.18
CA GLY A 97 5.09 8.29 -2.38
C GLY A 97 4.05 8.27 -1.24
N ILE A 98 3.63 7.08 -0.81
CA ILE A 98 2.49 6.95 0.12
C ILE A 98 3.02 6.81 1.54
N SER A 99 2.92 7.91 2.29
CA SER A 99 3.56 8.04 3.61
C SER A 99 2.93 7.24 4.73
N GLN A 100 1.63 6.94 4.64
CA GLN A 100 0.93 6.20 5.69
C GLN A 100 -0.33 5.53 5.14
N LEU A 101 -0.54 4.27 5.52
CA LEU A 101 -1.82 3.60 5.39
C LEU A 101 -2.67 3.91 6.63
N PRO A 102 -3.98 4.17 6.49
CA PRO A 102 -4.84 4.46 7.64
C PRO A 102 -4.95 3.24 8.56
N SER A 103 -5.12 3.48 9.85
CA SER A 103 -5.09 2.44 10.90
C SER A 103 -6.11 1.31 10.68
N GLY A 104 -7.21 1.59 10.00
CA GLY A 104 -8.22 0.59 9.66
C GLY A 104 -7.78 -0.46 8.64
N VAL A 105 -6.75 -0.20 7.81
CA VAL A 105 -6.23 -1.19 6.84
C VAL A 105 -5.70 -2.43 7.57
N TRP A 106 -5.06 -2.20 8.72
CA TRP A 106 -4.55 -3.24 9.60
C TRP A 106 -5.66 -4.10 10.25
N LYS A 107 -6.90 -3.60 10.29
CA LYS A 107 -8.09 -4.35 10.77
C LYS A 107 -8.80 -5.12 9.65
N SER A 108 -8.33 -5.03 8.39
CA SER A 108 -8.96 -5.72 7.28
C SER A 108 -8.88 -7.24 7.45
N LYS A 109 -10.03 -7.91 7.34
CA LYS A 109 -10.11 -9.38 7.40
C LYS A 109 -9.65 -10.04 6.09
N GLN A 110 -9.63 -9.31 4.98
CA GLN A 110 -9.30 -9.85 3.67
C GLN A 110 -7.90 -9.51 3.19
N LEU A 111 -7.23 -8.53 3.80
CA LEU A 111 -5.89 -8.14 3.38
C LEU A 111 -4.89 -9.26 3.69
N LYS A 112 -4.27 -9.80 2.64
CA LYS A 112 -3.30 -10.90 2.69
C LYS A 112 -1.89 -10.45 2.34
N HIS A 113 -1.77 -9.46 1.46
CA HIS A 113 -0.47 -9.04 0.93
C HIS A 113 -0.31 -7.53 1.03
N LEU A 114 0.76 -7.10 1.69
CA LEU A 114 1.17 -5.71 1.76
C LEU A 114 2.64 -5.59 1.34
N CYS A 115 2.89 -4.86 0.26
CA CYS A 115 4.21 -4.66 -0.32
C CYS A 115 4.52 -3.17 -0.43
N TYR A 116 5.67 -2.76 0.10
CA TYR A 116 6.21 -1.41 -0.06
C TYR A 116 7.39 -1.44 -1.05
N ARG A 117 7.20 -1.35 -2.35
CA ARG A 117 8.31 -1.54 -3.30
C ARG A 117 9.37 -0.43 -3.21
N ASP A 118 10.66 -0.79 -3.20
CA ASP A 118 11.68 0.14 -3.71
C ASP A 118 11.54 0.16 -5.23
N SER A 119 11.49 1.35 -5.80
CA SER A 119 11.88 1.50 -7.19
C SER A 119 13.36 1.83 -7.34
N GLY A 120 14.14 1.98 -6.25
CA GLY A 120 15.60 2.14 -6.29
C GLY A 120 16.06 3.45 -6.93
N LYS A 121 15.14 4.41 -7.14
CA LYS A 121 15.36 5.60 -7.97
C LYS A 121 15.67 6.88 -7.19
N ALA A 122 15.65 6.86 -5.86
CA ALA A 122 16.00 8.03 -5.06
C ALA A 122 16.87 7.67 -3.85
N SER A 123 18.17 7.95 -3.99
CA SER A 123 19.04 8.26 -2.86
C SER A 123 18.48 9.50 -2.17
N ASN A 124 17.69 9.35 -1.10
CA ASN A 124 17.68 10.22 0.09
C ASN A 124 16.47 9.92 0.99
N SER A 125 16.77 9.57 2.24
CA SER A 125 16.18 9.98 3.54
C SER A 125 14.68 10.30 3.78
N TYR A 126 13.75 10.30 2.82
CA TYR A 126 12.45 10.97 3.00
C TYR A 126 11.39 10.27 3.88
N PHE A 127 11.63 9.09 4.44
CA PHE A 127 10.68 8.49 5.40
C PHE A 127 11.21 8.50 6.82
N SER A 128 11.05 9.62 7.50
CA SER A 128 11.03 9.67 8.97
C SER A 128 9.71 9.13 9.54
N ILE A 129 8.67 8.98 8.71
CA ILE A 129 7.32 8.59 9.14
C ILE A 129 7.16 7.08 8.97
N SER A 130 6.79 6.41 10.06
CA SER A 130 6.53 4.97 10.07
C SER A 130 5.33 4.62 9.20
N PRO A 131 5.42 3.58 8.34
CA PRO A 131 4.26 3.06 7.62
C PRO A 131 3.22 2.46 8.58
N PHE A 132 3.64 2.13 9.81
CA PHE A 132 2.78 1.62 10.86
C PHE A 132 2.10 2.77 11.62
N CYS A 133 0.84 2.57 11.99
CA CYS A 133 0.15 3.52 12.85
C CYS A 133 0.64 3.40 14.31
N PRO A 134 0.65 4.49 15.10
CA PRO A 134 1.14 4.48 16.49
C PRO A 134 0.49 3.41 17.39
N ASN A 135 -0.77 3.07 17.10
CA ASN A 135 -1.55 2.08 17.85
C ASN A 135 -1.54 0.69 17.22
N MET A 136 -0.59 0.37 16.32
CA MET A 136 -0.60 -0.93 15.65
C MET A 136 -0.57 -2.09 16.65
N TYR A 137 0.10 -1.92 17.80
CA TYR A 137 0.18 -2.91 18.89
C TYR A 137 -1.16 -3.30 19.52
N SER A 138 -2.22 -2.50 19.37
CA SER A 138 -3.58 -2.85 19.83
C SER A 138 -4.44 -3.50 18.75
N VAL A 139 -4.01 -3.48 17.48
CA VAL A 139 -4.79 -3.98 16.33
C VAL A 139 -4.47 -5.44 16.01
N LEU A 140 -5.37 -6.38 16.26
CA LEU A 140 -5.22 -7.80 15.89
C LEU A 140 -5.04 -7.93 14.35
N LEU A 141 -3.84 -8.30 13.90
CA LEU A 141 -3.43 -8.44 12.49
C LEU A 141 -3.59 -9.90 12.01
N ASN A 142 -4.79 -10.34 11.64
CA ASN A 142 -5.04 -11.80 11.65
C ASN A 142 -5.18 -12.49 10.28
N ASN A 143 -4.84 -11.88 9.15
CA ASN A 143 -4.81 -12.60 7.85
C ASN A 143 -3.65 -12.23 6.93
N LEU A 144 -2.71 -11.40 7.40
CA LEU A 144 -1.59 -10.97 6.57
C LEU A 144 -0.61 -12.14 6.37
N GLN A 145 -0.39 -12.51 5.11
CA GLN A 145 0.47 -13.60 4.68
C GLN A 145 1.79 -13.10 4.10
N THR A 146 1.80 -11.89 3.54
CA THR A 146 2.98 -11.29 2.92
C THR A 146 3.11 -9.86 3.39
N LEU A 147 4.30 -9.54 3.90
CA LEU A 147 4.67 -8.22 4.33
C LEU A 147 6.10 -7.96 3.88
N LEU A 148 6.27 -7.23 2.79
CA LEU A 148 7.57 -7.03 2.18
C LEU A 148 8.04 -5.60 2.34
N TRP A 149 9.36 -5.47 2.35
CA TRP A 149 10.08 -4.24 2.09
C TRP A 149 9.90 -3.15 3.17
N ILE A 150 9.67 -3.56 4.43
CA ILE A 150 9.61 -2.64 5.57
C ILE A 150 11.03 -2.19 5.94
N PRO A 151 11.29 -0.88 6.12
CA PRO A 151 12.55 -0.42 6.70
C PRO A 151 12.78 -0.99 8.10
N ASP A 152 13.97 -1.51 8.36
CA ASP A 152 14.37 -2.13 9.63
C ASP A 152 14.06 -1.27 10.88
N LYS A 153 14.22 0.05 10.77
CA LYS A 153 13.96 1.03 11.84
C LYS A 153 12.51 1.06 12.31
N PHE A 154 11.58 0.62 11.47
CA PHE A 154 10.15 0.53 11.81
C PHE A 154 9.75 -0.89 12.23
N PHE A 155 10.63 -1.87 12.04
CA PHE A 155 10.34 -3.26 12.34
C PHE A 155 10.70 -3.57 13.81
N GLU A 156 9.69 -3.98 14.57
CA GLU A 156 9.89 -4.52 15.91
C GLU A 156 9.59 -6.02 15.96
N PRO A 157 10.50 -6.84 16.52
CA PRO A 157 10.30 -8.31 16.59
C PRO A 157 9.00 -8.73 17.28
N ARG A 158 8.48 -7.94 18.22
CA ARG A 158 7.22 -8.20 18.93
C ARG A 158 6.00 -8.23 17.98
N LEU A 159 6.08 -7.57 16.82
CA LEU A 159 5.03 -7.60 15.81
C LEU A 159 4.84 -8.99 15.20
N LEU A 160 5.90 -9.81 15.15
CA LEU A 160 5.84 -11.16 14.60
C LEU A 160 4.90 -12.07 15.37
N HIS A 161 4.79 -11.88 16.70
CA HIS A 161 3.88 -12.68 17.52
C HIS A 161 2.41 -12.45 17.15
N ARG A 162 2.11 -11.37 16.44
CA ARG A 162 0.75 -10.96 16.05
C ARG A 162 0.46 -11.29 14.59
N LEU A 163 1.49 -11.33 13.77
CA LEU A 163 1.45 -11.71 12.36
C LEU A 163 1.54 -13.24 12.18
N ILE A 164 0.68 -13.99 12.87
CA ILE A 164 0.76 -15.45 12.95
C ILE A 164 0.58 -16.18 11.61
N ASN A 165 -0.09 -15.54 10.64
CA ASN A 165 -0.34 -16.09 9.31
C ASN A 165 0.73 -15.69 8.29
N LEU A 166 1.76 -14.95 8.72
CA LEU A 166 2.79 -14.40 7.84
C LEU A 166 3.71 -15.52 7.34
N ARG A 167 3.82 -15.63 6.02
CA ARG A 167 4.65 -16.62 5.32
C ARG A 167 5.83 -15.99 4.60
N LYS A 168 5.72 -14.69 4.27
CA LYS A 168 6.73 -13.93 3.56
C LYS A 168 6.97 -12.61 4.28
N LEU A 169 8.19 -12.42 4.77
CA LEU A 169 8.64 -11.20 5.42
C LEU A 169 9.87 -10.67 4.69
N GLY A 170 9.82 -9.42 4.24
CA GLY A 170 10.95 -8.72 3.67
C GLY A 170 11.25 -7.49 4.50
N ILE A 171 12.48 -7.39 5.01
CA ILE A 171 12.95 -6.22 5.73
C ILE A 171 14.06 -5.57 4.91
N LEU A 172 14.00 -4.25 4.77
CA LEU A 172 14.98 -3.44 4.06
C LEU A 172 16.01 -2.88 5.03
N GLY A 173 17.28 -2.89 4.61
CA GLY A 173 18.33 -2.11 5.26
C GLY A 173 18.63 -2.60 6.67
N VAL A 174 18.68 -3.92 6.87
CA VAL A 174 18.93 -4.58 8.15
C VAL A 174 20.18 -3.99 8.81
N SER A 175 19.99 -3.10 9.79
CA SER A 175 21.08 -2.55 10.59
C SER A 175 21.50 -3.51 11.70
N ASP A 176 22.71 -3.33 12.22
CA ASP A 176 23.22 -4.06 13.38
C ASP A 176 22.28 -3.95 14.60
N SER A 177 21.57 -2.83 14.72
CA SER A 177 20.57 -2.63 15.76
C SER A 177 19.40 -3.61 15.65
N MET A 178 18.98 -3.95 14.43
CA MET A 178 17.92 -4.93 14.21
C MET A 178 18.43 -6.35 14.44
N VAL A 179 19.66 -6.66 13.99
CA VAL A 179 20.28 -7.97 14.26
C VAL A 179 20.32 -8.22 15.76
N LYS A 180 20.81 -7.27 16.56
CA LYS A 180 20.83 -7.35 18.04
C LYS A 180 19.43 -7.53 18.64
N LYS A 181 18.40 -6.84 18.12
CA LYS A 181 17.00 -7.02 18.56
C LYS A 181 16.43 -8.39 18.19
N SER A 182 16.87 -8.99 17.10
CA SER A 182 16.44 -10.33 16.66
C SER A 182 17.21 -11.47 17.33
N SER A 183 18.44 -11.23 17.80
CA SER A 183 19.28 -12.21 18.50
C SER A 183 18.77 -12.57 19.91
N VAL A 184 17.77 -11.87 20.45
CA VAL A 184 17.06 -12.27 21.68
C VAL A 184 15.90 -13.19 21.31
N LYS A 185 16.25 -14.35 20.75
CA LYS A 185 15.49 -15.61 20.74
C LYS A 185 16.37 -16.68 20.11
N LYS A 186 17.46 -17.05 20.80
CA LYS A 186 17.81 -18.47 20.82
C LYS A 186 16.62 -19.18 21.45
N ILE A 187 15.75 -19.73 20.61
CA ILE A 187 14.91 -20.84 21.01
C ILE A 187 15.91 -22.00 21.06
N ASP A 188 16.40 -22.29 22.27
CA ASP A 188 17.09 -23.54 22.54
C ASP A 188 16.14 -24.66 22.08
N ARG A 189 16.50 -25.33 21.00
CA ARG A 189 15.96 -26.64 20.66
C ARG A 189 16.70 -27.63 21.56
N CYS A 190 15.93 -28.48 22.23
CA CYS A 190 16.28 -29.66 23.03
C CYS A 190 17.77 -30.01 23.17
#